data_AF-A0A1H2VN77-F1
#
_entry.id   AF-A0A1H2VN77-F1
#
_cell.length_a   1.000
_cell.length_b   1.000
_cell.length_c   1.000
_cell.angle_alpha   90.00
_cell.angle_beta   90.00
_cell.angle_gamma   90.00
#
_symmetry.space_group_name_H-M   'P 1'
#
loop_
_entity.id
_entity.type
_entity.pdbx_description
1 polymer ?
#
loop_
_entity_poly.entity_id
_entity_poly.type
_entity_poly.pdbx_seq_one_letter_code
_entity_poly.pdbx_strand_id
1 'polypeptide(L)'
;MMRVPYDHRLEPIDEQLTKLIAERLRISQGTNGSPGKEQLDRWCEEYQVDRYVISSVFAMMNNPRRPPRLPVSPQNLVGIVPVMKKVTVDGVTFQITRMEQYADVSLVYVEIYTDQDAETVELNVQLVLDVQPNEGHCIEHYRSQGHTNQASFVYMVSPTLPDDLNTFSFRLIPSPVPCRPRAPEKVLNQEIGFY
;
A
#
# COMPACT_ATOMS: atom_id res chain seq x y z
N MET A 1 8.18 -11.83 29.42
CA MET A 1 8.70 -11.95 28.04
C MET A 1 10.22 -12.01 28.15
N MET A 2 10.85 -13.17 27.92
CA MET A 2 12.32 -13.29 27.92
C MET A 2 12.87 -12.52 26.72
N ARG A 3 13.75 -11.53 26.96
CA ARG A 3 14.52 -10.88 25.90
C ARG A 3 15.64 -11.83 25.48
N VAL A 4 15.64 -12.26 24.23
CA VAL A 4 16.80 -12.91 23.62
C VAL A 4 17.91 -11.84 23.54
N PRO A 5 19.12 -12.10 24.06
CA PRO A 5 20.23 -11.15 23.98
C PRO A 5 20.68 -10.98 22.52
N TYR A 6 21.16 -9.79 22.18
CA TYR A 6 21.69 -9.47 20.85
C TYR A 6 22.99 -10.25 20.56
N ASP A 7 23.14 -10.73 19.33
CA ASP A 7 24.36 -11.37 18.86
C ASP A 7 25.31 -10.32 18.30
N HIS A 8 26.30 -9.92 19.10
CA HIS A 8 27.29 -8.89 18.74
C HIS A 8 28.14 -9.23 17.51
N ARG A 9 28.14 -10.47 17.03
CA ARG A 9 28.80 -10.82 15.77
C ARG A 9 28.15 -10.15 14.56
N LEU A 10 26.89 -9.71 14.69
CA LEU A 10 26.12 -9.05 13.63
C LEU A 10 26.42 -7.54 13.54
N GLU A 11 27.01 -6.94 14.57
CA GLU A 11 27.19 -5.49 14.70
C GLU A 11 27.87 -4.83 13.49
N PRO A 12 28.97 -5.39 12.93
CA PRO A 12 29.61 -4.77 11.76
C PRO A 12 28.75 -4.80 10.48
N ILE A 13 27.86 -5.78 10.37
CA ILE A 13 26.93 -5.91 9.24
C ILE A 13 25.75 -4.97 9.45
N ASP A 14 25.20 -4.94 10.65
CA ASP A 14 24.06 -4.07 10.99
C ASP A 14 24.42 -2.58 10.85
N GLU A 15 25.65 -2.19 11.19
CA GLU A 15 26.13 -0.83 10.97
C GLU A 15 26.21 -0.48 9.47
N GLN A 16 26.70 -1.42 8.64
CA GLN A 16 26.77 -1.24 7.19
C GLN A 16 25.38 -1.17 6.55
N LEU A 17 24.47 -2.06 6.96
CA LEU A 17 23.07 -2.02 6.55
C LEU A 17 22.44 -0.67 6.90
N THR A 18 22.67 -0.17 8.11
CA THR A 18 22.16 1.14 8.55
C THR A 18 22.66 2.27 7.65
N LYS A 19 23.96 2.30 7.31
CA LYS A 19 24.55 3.28 6.38
C LYS A 19 23.93 3.20 4.98
N LEU A 20 23.78 1.99 4.43
CA LEU A 20 23.20 1.76 3.11
C LEU A 20 21.71 2.13 3.05
N ILE A 21 20.96 1.81 4.10
CA ILE A 21 19.56 2.21 4.22
C ILE A 21 19.47 3.74 4.20
N ALA A 22 20.23 4.44 5.05
CA ALA A 22 20.21 5.89 5.11
C ALA A 22 20.51 6.53 3.74
N GLU A 23 21.50 6.01 3.02
CA GLU A 23 21.86 6.50 1.70
C GLU A 23 20.78 6.22 0.65
N ARG A 24 20.19 5.02 0.64
CA ARG A 24 19.08 4.67 -0.26
C ARG A 24 17.88 5.61 -0.06
N LEU A 25 17.56 5.94 1.20
CA LEU A 25 16.46 6.85 1.52
C LEU A 25 16.74 8.28 1.06
N ARG A 26 17.98 8.74 1.21
CA ARG A 26 18.43 10.05 0.72
C ARG A 26 18.29 10.17 -0.80
N ILE A 27 18.67 9.13 -1.54
CA ILE A 27 18.62 9.11 -3.00
C ILE A 27 17.18 8.96 -3.52
N SER A 28 16.38 8.08 -2.91
CA SER A 28 15.02 7.79 -3.38
C SER A 28 14.02 8.91 -3.10
N GLN A 29 14.32 9.84 -2.18
CA GLN A 29 13.47 11.00 -1.83
C GLN A 29 12.01 10.66 -1.44
N GLY A 30 11.72 9.42 -1.05
CA GLY A 30 10.35 8.96 -0.74
C GLY A 30 9.54 8.49 -1.95
N THR A 31 10.17 8.33 -3.11
CA THR A 31 9.56 7.71 -4.29
C THR A 31 9.64 6.17 -4.22
N ASN A 32 8.77 5.49 -4.99
CA ASN A 32 8.68 4.04 -5.01
C ASN A 32 9.87 3.42 -5.77
N GLY A 33 11.03 3.33 -5.12
CA GLY A 33 12.29 2.80 -5.66
C GLY A 33 12.41 1.27 -5.64
N SER A 34 11.28 0.56 -5.75
CA SER A 34 11.28 -0.91 -5.76
C SER A 34 12.14 -1.45 -6.89
N PRO A 35 13.04 -2.42 -6.63
CA PRO A 35 13.71 -3.13 -7.70
C PRO A 35 12.71 -3.85 -8.61
N GLY A 36 13.00 -3.90 -9.91
CA GLY A 36 12.16 -4.61 -10.88
C GLY A 36 12.21 -6.14 -10.67
N LYS A 37 11.23 -6.86 -11.25
CA LYS A 37 11.15 -8.32 -11.15
C LYS A 37 12.44 -9.01 -11.58
N GLU A 38 12.99 -8.66 -12.73
CA GLU A 38 14.22 -9.26 -13.27
C GLU A 38 15.46 -8.97 -12.41
N GLN A 39 15.51 -7.82 -11.74
CA GLN A 39 16.59 -7.49 -10.80
C GLN A 39 16.49 -8.33 -9.53
N LEU A 40 15.27 -8.46 -8.98
CA LEU A 40 15.03 -9.30 -7.80
C LEU A 40 15.37 -10.76 -8.09
N ASP A 41 14.90 -11.31 -9.20
CA ASP A 41 15.10 -12.72 -9.54
C ASP A 41 16.61 -13.03 -9.66
N ARG A 42 17.38 -12.14 -10.29
CA ARG A 42 18.84 -12.25 -10.39
C ARG A 42 19.54 -12.21 -9.03
N TRP A 43 19.17 -11.28 -8.14
CA TRP A 43 19.77 -11.18 -6.81
C TRP A 43 19.39 -12.35 -5.91
N CYS A 44 18.18 -12.89 -6.05
CA CYS A 44 17.77 -14.09 -5.32
C CYS A 44 18.64 -15.30 -5.72
N GLU A 45 18.93 -15.44 -7.02
CA GLU A 45 19.82 -16.49 -7.54
C GLU A 45 21.28 -16.27 -7.10
N GLU A 46 21.79 -15.04 -7.23
CA GLU A 46 23.19 -14.72 -6.90
C GLU A 46 23.49 -14.89 -5.40
N TYR A 47 22.62 -14.36 -4.55
CA TYR A 47 22.84 -14.33 -3.10
C TYR A 47 22.15 -15.49 -2.37
N GLN A 48 21.43 -16.36 -3.07
CA GLN A 48 20.71 -17.51 -2.52
C GLN A 48 19.76 -17.11 -1.38
N VAL A 49 19.06 -15.98 -1.54
CA VAL A 49 18.09 -15.46 -0.58
C VAL A 49 16.69 -15.55 -1.18
N ASP A 50 15.73 -15.94 -0.35
CA ASP A 50 14.34 -16.07 -0.76
C ASP A 50 13.74 -14.72 -1.23
N ARG A 51 12.96 -14.79 -2.31
CA ARG A 51 12.33 -13.63 -2.95
C ARG A 51 11.40 -12.87 -2.01
N TYR A 52 10.70 -13.56 -1.13
CA TYR A 52 9.84 -12.94 -0.12
C TYR A 52 10.67 -12.13 0.89
N VAL A 53 11.83 -12.65 1.30
CA VAL A 53 12.72 -11.94 2.25
C VAL A 53 13.25 -10.65 1.64
N ILE A 54 13.85 -10.72 0.45
CA ILE A 54 14.41 -9.55 -0.23
C ILE A 54 13.32 -8.52 -0.54
N SER A 55 12.18 -8.96 -1.09
CA SER A 55 11.08 -8.04 -1.43
C SER A 55 10.49 -7.36 -0.19
N SER A 56 10.41 -8.05 0.94
CA SER A 56 9.93 -7.46 2.20
C SER A 56 10.86 -6.35 2.72
N VAL A 57 12.17 -6.55 2.62
CA VAL A 57 13.17 -5.54 3.02
C VAL A 57 13.04 -4.29 2.15
N PHE A 58 12.98 -4.43 0.82
CA PHE A 58 12.77 -3.29 -0.07
C PHE A 58 11.42 -2.61 0.12
N ALA A 59 10.34 -3.37 0.34
CA ALA A 59 9.03 -2.83 0.63
C ALA A 59 9.01 -1.99 1.91
N MET A 60 9.72 -2.41 2.96
CA MET A 60 9.87 -1.63 4.20
C MET A 60 10.63 -0.31 3.96
N MET A 61 11.63 -0.32 3.07
CA MET A 61 12.43 0.87 2.75
C MET A 61 11.78 1.80 1.73
N ASN A 62 10.76 1.37 1.00
CA ASN A 62 10.01 2.29 0.12
C ASN A 62 9.13 3.26 0.91
N ASN A 63 9.13 3.17 2.24
CA ASN A 63 8.43 4.11 3.09
C ASN A 63 9.08 4.25 4.49
N PRO A 64 10.25 4.89 4.61
CA PRO A 64 10.92 5.09 5.90
C PRO A 64 10.24 6.12 6.79
N ARG A 65 9.35 6.96 6.22
CA ARG A 65 8.56 7.97 6.92
C ARG A 65 7.27 7.33 7.44
N ARG A 66 7.39 6.22 8.16
CA ARG A 66 6.30 5.75 9.01
C ARG A 66 6.38 6.54 10.33
N PRO A 67 5.61 7.62 10.54
CA PRO A 67 5.19 7.87 11.90
C PRO A 67 4.46 6.61 12.39
N PRO A 68 4.61 6.22 13.67
CA PRO A 68 3.77 5.19 14.25
C PRO A 68 2.33 5.58 13.93
N ARG A 69 1.58 4.63 13.33
CA ARG A 69 0.17 4.78 12.92
C ARG A 69 -0.50 5.82 13.79
N LEU A 70 -0.61 7.07 13.34
CA LEU A 70 -1.48 8.00 14.02
C LEU A 70 -2.86 7.36 13.84
N PRO A 71 -3.57 6.99 14.92
CA PRO A 71 -4.92 6.50 14.75
C PRO A 71 -5.69 7.64 14.11
N VAL A 72 -5.97 7.52 12.80
CA VAL A 72 -6.92 8.37 12.11
C VAL A 72 -8.26 8.12 12.79
N SER A 73 -8.54 8.93 13.80
CA SER A 73 -9.75 8.86 14.58
C SER A 73 -10.80 9.68 13.85
N PRO A 74 -12.01 9.14 13.63
CA PRO A 74 -13.13 9.90 13.07
C PRO A 74 -13.41 11.22 13.80
N GLN A 75 -12.95 11.34 15.06
CA GLN A 75 -13.13 12.53 15.91
C GLN A 75 -12.25 13.72 15.51
N ASN A 76 -11.22 13.51 14.68
CA ASN A 76 -10.25 14.55 14.30
C ASN A 76 -10.36 14.97 12.82
N LEU A 77 -11.50 14.69 12.18
CA LEU A 77 -11.76 15.09 10.80
C LEU A 77 -11.80 16.62 10.72
N VAL A 78 -10.88 17.20 9.93
CA VAL A 78 -10.79 18.65 9.69
C VAL A 78 -11.76 19.07 8.59
N GLY A 79 -11.87 18.27 7.53
CA GLY A 79 -12.74 18.60 6.40
C GLY A 79 -12.88 17.46 5.40
N ILE A 80 -13.79 17.64 4.43
CA ILE A 80 -13.97 16.72 3.32
C ILE A 80 -13.88 17.51 2.02
N VAL A 81 -12.95 17.13 1.16
CA VAL A 81 -12.80 17.67 -0.19
C VAL A 81 -13.49 16.72 -1.18
N PRO A 82 -14.54 17.18 -1.89
CA PRO A 82 -15.15 16.39 -2.95
C PRO A 82 -14.21 16.32 -4.17
N VAL A 83 -13.87 15.11 -4.61
CA VAL A 83 -12.97 14.89 -5.75
C VAL A 83 -13.76 14.56 -7.01
N MET A 84 -14.72 13.63 -6.90
CA MET A 84 -15.66 13.21 -7.95
C MET A 84 -15.02 13.00 -9.33
N LYS A 85 -13.88 12.31 -9.38
CA LYS A 85 -13.21 11.93 -10.64
C LYS A 85 -13.57 10.50 -10.99
N LYS A 86 -13.91 10.24 -12.26
CA LYS A 86 -14.30 8.92 -12.77
C LYS A 86 -13.64 8.63 -14.11
N VAL A 87 -13.18 7.39 -14.29
CA VAL A 87 -12.64 6.85 -15.54
C VAL A 87 -13.14 5.42 -15.72
N THR A 88 -13.42 5.02 -16.96
CA THR A 88 -13.79 3.65 -17.30
C THR A 88 -12.79 3.10 -18.31
N VAL A 89 -12.23 1.93 -18.03
CA VAL A 89 -11.27 1.22 -18.88
C VAL A 89 -11.70 -0.24 -18.94
N ASP A 90 -11.84 -0.78 -20.16
CA ASP A 90 -12.19 -2.19 -20.40
C ASP A 90 -13.44 -2.68 -19.63
N GLY A 91 -14.46 -1.81 -19.50
CA GLY A 91 -15.71 -2.14 -18.80
C GLY A 91 -15.62 -2.04 -17.27
N VAL A 92 -14.46 -1.73 -16.70
CA VAL A 92 -14.28 -1.48 -15.27
C VAL A 92 -14.23 0.03 -15.03
N THR A 93 -15.04 0.50 -14.09
CA THR A 93 -15.07 1.89 -13.65
C THR A 93 -14.20 2.09 -12.41
N PHE A 94 -13.40 3.14 -12.43
CA PHE A 94 -12.58 3.63 -11.32
C PHE A 94 -13.04 5.03 -10.95
N GLN A 95 -13.28 5.26 -9.66
CA GLN A 95 -13.86 6.48 -9.14
C GLN A 95 -13.11 6.92 -7.89
N ILE A 96 -12.77 8.21 -7.79
CA ILE A 96 -12.33 8.85 -6.55
C ILE A 96 -13.44 9.81 -6.13
N THR A 97 -14.15 9.48 -5.05
CA THR A 97 -15.32 10.26 -4.61
C THR A 97 -14.91 11.47 -3.80
N ARG A 98 -14.07 11.26 -2.80
CA ARG A 98 -13.76 12.25 -1.78
C ARG A 98 -12.38 12.02 -1.16
N MET A 99 -11.90 13.07 -0.54
CA MET A 99 -10.73 13.07 0.32
C MET A 99 -11.13 13.62 1.68
N GLU A 100 -10.94 12.83 2.74
CA GLU A 100 -11.05 13.33 4.11
C GLU A 100 -9.72 13.93 4.54
N GLN A 101 -9.76 15.12 5.11
CA GLN A 101 -8.60 15.84 5.62
C GLN A 101 -8.53 15.70 7.13
N TYR A 102 -7.37 15.31 7.63
CA TYR A 102 -7.01 15.33 9.04
C TYR A 102 -5.80 16.25 9.21
N ALA A 103 -5.40 16.53 10.45
CA ALA A 103 -4.31 17.47 10.71
C ALA A 103 -3.01 17.13 9.97
N ASP A 104 -2.65 15.84 9.91
CA ASP A 104 -1.36 15.39 9.37
C ASP A 104 -1.48 14.45 8.15
N VAL A 105 -2.70 14.07 7.78
CA VAL A 105 -2.95 13.06 6.73
C VAL A 105 -4.25 13.31 5.97
N SER A 106 -4.29 12.86 4.72
CA SER A 106 -5.52 12.78 3.94
C SER A 106 -5.91 11.33 3.69
N LEU A 107 -7.20 11.00 3.82
CA LEU A 107 -7.74 9.71 3.36
C LEU A 107 -8.43 9.88 2.01
N VAL A 108 -7.93 9.20 0.99
CA VAL A 108 -8.47 9.21 -0.37
C VAL A 108 -9.32 7.97 -0.59
N TYR A 109 -10.59 8.19 -0.96
CA TYR A 109 -11.57 7.12 -1.15
C TYR A 109 -11.69 6.77 -2.62
N VAL A 110 -11.39 5.51 -2.95
CA VAL A 110 -11.41 4.97 -4.30
C VAL A 110 -12.43 3.85 -4.38
N GLU A 111 -13.31 3.91 -5.37
CA GLU A 111 -14.32 2.91 -5.67
C GLU A 111 -14.07 2.35 -7.07
N ILE A 112 -14.19 1.04 -7.20
CA ILE A 112 -13.94 0.31 -8.43
C ILE A 112 -15.07 -0.67 -8.61
N TYR A 113 -15.68 -0.70 -9.78
CA TYR A 113 -16.81 -1.57 -10.03
C TYR A 113 -16.96 -1.88 -11.51
N THR A 114 -17.60 -3.00 -11.80
CA THR A 114 -18.02 -3.39 -13.16
C THR A 114 -19.52 -3.66 -13.15
N ASP A 115 -20.19 -3.30 -14.24
CA ASP A 115 -21.61 -3.62 -14.45
C ASP A 115 -21.80 -5.07 -14.95
N GLN A 116 -20.71 -5.84 -15.07
CA GLN A 116 -20.74 -7.25 -15.40
C GLN A 116 -21.27 -8.08 -14.23
N ASP A 117 -21.88 -9.22 -14.56
CA ASP A 117 -22.53 -10.10 -13.59
C ASP A 117 -21.50 -10.63 -12.58
N ALA A 118 -21.79 -10.46 -11.29
CA ALA A 118 -20.94 -10.86 -10.18
C ALA A 118 -20.67 -12.38 -10.16
N GLU A 119 -21.52 -13.19 -10.78
CA GLU A 119 -21.28 -14.64 -10.89
C GLU A 119 -20.24 -15.00 -11.97
N THR A 120 -19.93 -14.07 -12.88
CA THR A 120 -19.08 -14.32 -14.04
C THR A 120 -17.70 -13.65 -13.98
N VAL A 121 -17.55 -12.61 -13.17
CA VAL A 121 -16.32 -11.79 -13.14
C VAL A 121 -15.93 -11.46 -11.70
N GLU A 122 -14.75 -11.94 -11.29
CA GLU A 122 -14.10 -11.52 -10.05
C GLU A 122 -13.14 -10.36 -10.33
N LEU A 123 -13.39 -9.21 -9.71
CA LEU A 123 -12.51 -8.05 -9.77
C LEU A 123 -11.30 -8.26 -8.84
N ASN A 124 -10.22 -8.84 -9.37
CA ASN A 124 -8.93 -8.86 -8.69
C ASN A 124 -8.16 -7.56 -8.95
N VAL A 125 -8.46 -6.52 -8.16
CA VAL A 125 -7.85 -5.20 -8.34
C VAL A 125 -6.68 -5.01 -7.38
N GLN A 126 -5.48 -4.95 -7.95
CA GLN A 126 -4.24 -4.66 -7.22
C GLN A 126 -3.66 -3.34 -7.68
N LEU A 127 -4.26 -2.24 -7.23
CA LEU A 127 -3.79 -0.91 -7.54
C LEU A 127 -3.17 -0.28 -6.30
N VAL A 128 -2.22 0.62 -6.52
CA VAL A 128 -1.73 1.55 -5.52
C VAL A 128 -1.99 2.97 -6.00
N LEU A 129 -2.34 3.83 -5.07
CA LEU A 129 -2.51 5.25 -5.35
C LEU A 129 -1.13 5.92 -5.45
N ASP A 130 -1.00 6.79 -6.44
CA ASP A 130 0.12 7.69 -6.64
C ASP A 130 -0.39 9.13 -6.81
N VAL A 131 0.40 10.11 -6.36
CA VAL A 131 0.09 11.54 -6.42
C VAL A 131 1.21 12.26 -7.15
N GLN A 132 0.88 13.05 -8.18
CA GLN A 132 1.84 13.83 -8.94
C GLN A 132 1.57 15.34 -8.88
N PRO A 133 2.60 16.18 -8.61
CA PRO A 133 3.96 15.79 -8.25
C PRO A 133 4.01 15.09 -6.87
N ASN A 134 4.91 14.12 -6.72
CA ASN A 134 5.13 13.47 -5.43
C ASN A 134 6.11 14.31 -4.61
N GLU A 135 5.61 15.37 -3.97
CA GLU A 135 6.37 16.31 -3.14
C GLU A 135 6.74 15.73 -1.76
N GLY A 136 7.20 14.47 -1.74
CA GLY A 136 7.57 13.75 -0.52
C GLY A 136 6.40 13.09 0.21
N HIS A 137 5.24 12.98 -0.46
CA HIS A 137 4.06 12.30 0.06
C HIS A 137 4.31 10.79 0.20
N CYS A 138 4.01 10.30 1.38
CA CYS A 138 3.93 8.90 1.76
C CYS A 138 2.49 8.43 1.57
N ILE A 139 2.28 7.37 0.79
CA ILE A 139 0.95 6.82 0.48
C ILE A 139 0.89 5.39 0.99
N GLU A 140 -0.09 5.09 1.85
CA GLU A 140 -0.31 3.77 2.41
C GLU A 140 -1.74 3.28 2.13
N HIS A 141 -1.86 2.00 1.84
CA HIS A 141 -3.18 1.36 1.78
C HIS A 141 -3.75 1.24 3.21
N TYR A 142 -4.85 1.93 3.48
CA TYR A 142 -5.44 2.04 4.83
C TYR A 142 -6.54 1.01 5.07
N ARG A 143 -7.50 0.90 4.15
CA ARG A 143 -8.61 -0.07 4.23
C ARG A 143 -8.98 -0.55 2.84
N SER A 144 -9.37 -1.81 2.74
CA SER A 144 -10.03 -2.37 1.57
C SER A 144 -11.30 -3.09 1.98
N GLN A 145 -12.30 -3.00 1.12
CA GLN A 145 -13.44 -3.90 1.09
C GLN A 145 -13.64 -4.33 -0.36
N GLY A 146 -13.94 -5.61 -0.57
CA GLY A 146 -14.12 -6.17 -1.90
C GLY A 146 -15.25 -7.17 -1.90
N HIS A 147 -16.08 -7.06 -2.93
CA HIS A 147 -17.09 -8.02 -3.35
C HIS A 147 -16.78 -8.39 -4.81
N THR A 148 -17.46 -9.40 -5.34
CA THR A 148 -17.07 -10.02 -6.61
C THR A 148 -16.96 -9.03 -7.77
N ASN A 149 -17.87 -8.06 -7.88
CA ASN A 149 -17.89 -7.04 -8.94
C ASN A 149 -17.65 -5.61 -8.45
N GLN A 150 -17.29 -5.40 -7.17
CA GLN A 150 -17.01 -4.07 -6.62
C GLN A 150 -15.90 -4.12 -5.57
N ALA A 151 -14.98 -3.16 -5.61
CA ALA A 151 -13.97 -2.92 -4.59
C ALA A 151 -13.98 -1.47 -4.13
N SER A 152 -13.73 -1.26 -2.84
CA SER A 152 -13.55 0.05 -2.23
C SER A 152 -12.22 0.07 -1.50
N PHE A 153 -11.37 1.03 -1.83
CA PHE A 153 -10.08 1.26 -1.20
C PHE A 153 -10.06 2.62 -0.52
N VAL A 154 -9.36 2.68 0.61
CA VAL A 154 -9.01 3.92 1.29
C VAL A 154 -7.50 3.97 1.36
N TYR A 155 -6.91 5.02 0.81
CA TYR A 155 -5.47 5.29 0.90
C TYR A 155 -5.24 6.44 1.85
N MET A 156 -4.25 6.30 2.73
CA MET A 156 -3.79 7.36 3.62
C MET A 156 -2.57 8.02 2.99
N VAL A 157 -2.60 9.35 2.88
CA VAL A 157 -1.52 10.17 2.32
C VAL A 157 -0.97 11.08 3.42
N SER A 158 0.35 11.12 3.59
CA SER A 158 1.04 11.97 4.57
C SER A 158 2.24 12.68 3.93
N PRO A 159 2.46 13.99 4.13
CA PRO A 159 1.60 14.89 4.88
C PRO A 159 0.25 15.10 4.18
N THR A 160 -0.66 15.83 4.82
CA THR A 160 -1.98 16.13 4.26
C THR A 160 -1.86 16.80 2.88
N LEU A 161 -2.66 16.35 1.93
CA LEU A 161 -2.75 16.93 0.60
C LEU A 161 -3.44 18.30 0.65
N PRO A 162 -3.08 19.24 -0.25
CA PRO A 162 -3.79 20.50 -0.39
C PRO A 162 -5.27 20.29 -0.75
N ASP A 163 -6.12 21.24 -0.35
CA ASP A 163 -7.54 21.21 -0.73
C ASP A 163 -7.77 21.60 -2.21
N ASP A 164 -6.82 22.34 -2.81
CA ASP A 164 -6.86 22.70 -4.22
C ASP A 164 -6.42 21.52 -5.11
N LEU A 165 -7.41 20.82 -5.67
CA LEU A 165 -7.24 19.67 -6.55
C LEU A 165 -6.56 19.98 -7.90
N ASN A 166 -6.27 21.26 -8.22
CA ASN A 166 -5.52 21.63 -9.41
C ASN A 166 -3.99 21.56 -9.21
N THR A 167 -3.54 21.47 -7.96
CA THR A 167 -2.11 21.44 -7.62
C THR A 167 -1.48 20.06 -7.79
N PHE A 168 -2.29 19.01 -7.85
CA PHE A 168 -1.83 17.64 -8.02
C PHE A 168 -2.82 16.77 -8.81
N SER A 169 -2.37 15.58 -9.20
CA SER A 169 -3.19 14.57 -9.87
C SER A 169 -3.03 13.20 -9.22
N PHE A 170 -4.13 12.45 -9.18
CA PHE A 170 -4.14 11.07 -8.72
C PHE A 170 -3.89 10.12 -9.89
N ARG A 171 -3.12 9.06 -9.64
CA ARG A 171 -2.96 7.93 -10.55
C ARG A 171 -3.15 6.63 -9.78
N LEU A 172 -3.75 5.65 -10.42
CA LEU A 172 -3.79 4.28 -9.93
C LEU A 172 -2.83 3.46 -10.79
N ILE A 173 -1.84 2.84 -10.15
CA ILE A 173 -0.83 2.02 -10.83
C ILE A 173 -0.85 0.58 -10.28
N PRO A 174 -0.48 -0.43 -11.08
CA PRO A 174 -0.40 -1.80 -10.60
C PRO A 174 0.53 -1.94 -9.37
N SER A 175 0.07 -2.69 -8.37
CA SER A 175 0.88 -3.00 -7.18
C SER A 175 2.08 -3.87 -7.55
N PRO A 176 3.31 -3.55 -7.09
CA PRO A 176 4.48 -4.38 -7.32
C PRO A 176 4.50 -5.65 -6.45
N VAL A 177 3.62 -5.73 -5.44
CA VAL A 177 3.55 -6.88 -4.52
C VAL A 177 2.61 -7.94 -5.12
N PRO A 178 3.08 -9.17 -5.37
CA PRO A 178 2.23 -10.22 -5.91
C PRO A 178 1.09 -10.55 -4.93
N CYS A 179 -0.10 -10.77 -5.47
CA CYS A 179 -1.23 -11.34 -4.75
C CYS A 179 -0.78 -12.55 -3.92
N ARG A 180 -1.07 -12.56 -2.61
CA ARG A 180 -1.12 -13.85 -1.92
C ARG A 180 -2.30 -14.61 -2.52
N PRO A 181 -2.12 -15.87 -2.97
CA PRO A 181 -3.24 -16.65 -3.45
C PRO A 181 -4.32 -16.67 -2.37
N ARG A 182 -5.58 -16.46 -2.77
CA ARG A 182 -6.73 -16.57 -1.85
C ARG A 182 -6.62 -17.95 -1.19
N ALA A 183 -6.58 -17.97 0.14
CA ALA A 183 -6.61 -19.25 0.84
C ALA A 183 -7.86 -20.00 0.37
N PRO A 184 -7.76 -21.30 0.06
CA PRO A 184 -8.91 -22.06 -0.39
C PRO A 184 -10.04 -21.90 0.63
N GLU A 185 -11.25 -21.66 0.13
CA GLU A 185 -12.42 -21.54 0.98
C GLU A 185 -12.57 -22.84 1.78
N LYS A 186 -12.54 -22.72 3.12
CA LYS A 186 -12.87 -23.83 3.99
C LYS A 186 -14.38 -23.84 4.17
N VAL A 187 -15.06 -24.68 3.42
CA VAL A 187 -16.48 -24.96 3.64
C VAL A 187 -16.62 -25.70 4.97
N LEU A 188 -17.31 -25.08 5.93
CA LEU A 188 -17.60 -25.70 7.22
C LEU A 188 -18.82 -26.61 7.06
N ASN A 189 -18.58 -27.92 6.94
CA ASN A 189 -19.63 -28.93 6.78
C ASN A 189 -20.18 -29.46 8.12
N GLN A 190 -19.78 -28.85 9.23
CA GLN A 190 -20.19 -29.25 10.58
C GLN A 190 -20.47 -28.03 11.44
N GLU A 191 -21.43 -28.17 12.36
CA GLU A 191 -21.76 -27.16 13.35
C GLU A 191 -20.55 -26.92 14.28
N ILE A 192 -20.21 -25.66 14.48
CA ILE A 192 -19.20 -25.25 15.47
C ILE A 192 -19.95 -24.82 16.72
N GLY A 193 -20.00 -25.71 17.71
CA GLY A 193 -20.54 -25.39 19.03
C GLY A 193 -19.55 -24.55 19.83
N PHE A 194 -20.03 -23.45 20.41
CA PHE A 194 -19.30 -22.66 21.41
C PHE A 194 -19.84 -23.07 22.79
N TYR A 195 -19.11 -23.95 23.47
CA TYR A 195 -19.38 -24.37 24.85
C TYR A 195 -18.55 -23.57 25.85
#